data_AF-F8X1Y9-F1
#
_entry.id   AF-F8X1Y9-F1
#
_cell.length_a   1.000
_cell.length_b   1.000
_cell.length_c   1.000
_cell.angle_alpha   90.00
_cell.angle_beta   90.00
_cell.angle_gamma   90.00
#
_symmetry.space_group_name_H-M   'P 1'
#
loop_
_entity.id
_entity.type
_entity.pdbx_description
1 polymer ?
#
loop_
_entity_poly.entity_id
_entity_poly.type
_entity_poly.pdbx_seq_one_letter_code
_entity_poly.pdbx_strand_id
1 'polypeptide(L)'
;MWQQPWGYPESIVATCGILLVGFLLQLTIGNFNFYLLAFPSNLLVGAITLILCILSLFVRKSHFILWFSGIPSSVCLISALLILTIIMGLTPQTTNHADEISANIFSRLGFDSMTSSWAFILIYFITLLSLGCLIVRRLFNFRKKDYAFYLNHIGLWITLFAAGLGHADIERYLMHVREGELEWRVYDEDENVKELPIAIQLNDFDMEEYPPKLTIIDRKSGKPLPEDKPDYYQIDTEITEGQLNEWKIELKEYIHQAVRNSDSTYREVPMPGATPAAKIRAFNVSQGKDTTGWICGGNQAQLYMTLPLDEHQCVVMSVPEPKRFMSDIEHTHLTAQ
;
A
#
# COMPACT_ATOMS: atom_id res chain seq x y z
N MET A 1 -42.89 14.35 -8.33
CA MET A 1 -41.74 13.46 -8.03
C MET A 1 -41.96 12.60 -6.79
N TRP A 2 -42.86 12.94 -5.86
CA TRP A 2 -43.11 12.10 -4.66
C TRP A 2 -44.43 11.32 -4.75
N GLN A 3 -44.74 10.75 -5.92
CA GLN A 3 -45.92 9.92 -6.11
C GLN A 3 -45.49 8.45 -6.12
N GLN A 4 -46.21 7.63 -5.36
CA GLN A 4 -45.87 6.21 -5.23
C GLN A 4 -46.35 5.40 -6.45
N PRO A 5 -45.64 4.32 -6.83
CA PRO A 5 -44.44 3.76 -6.19
C PRO A 5 -43.15 4.53 -6.54
N TRP A 6 -42.27 4.68 -5.55
CA TRP A 6 -40.95 5.33 -5.74
C TRP A 6 -40.00 4.43 -6.55
N GLY A 7 -39.26 5.03 -7.48
CA GLY A 7 -38.36 4.36 -8.42
C GLY A 7 -36.95 4.95 -8.41
N TYR A 8 -36.31 5.00 -9.57
CA TYR A 8 -34.95 5.52 -9.73
C TYR A 8 -34.82 7.02 -9.41
N PRO A 9 -35.72 7.92 -9.85
CA PRO A 9 -35.58 9.35 -9.56
C PRO A 9 -35.51 9.66 -8.06
N GLU A 10 -36.39 9.03 -7.27
CA GLU A 10 -36.44 9.22 -5.82
C GLU A 10 -35.23 8.59 -5.13
N SER A 11 -34.74 7.45 -5.65
CA SER A 11 -33.53 6.78 -5.16
C SER A 11 -32.27 7.61 -5.39
N ILE A 12 -32.16 8.26 -6.56
CA ILE A 12 -31.06 9.17 -6.89
C ILE A 12 -31.09 10.38 -5.94
N VAL A 13 -32.26 11.02 -5.80
CA VAL A 13 -32.41 12.18 -4.90
C VAL A 13 -32.07 11.83 -3.47
N ALA A 14 -32.54 10.69 -2.96
CA ALA A 14 -32.22 10.22 -1.61
C ALA A 14 -30.72 9.95 -1.42
N THR A 15 -30.08 9.28 -2.38
CA THR A 15 -28.64 8.95 -2.33
C THR A 15 -27.78 10.22 -2.39
N CYS A 16 -28.10 11.15 -3.30
CA CYS A 16 -27.44 12.46 -3.36
C CYS A 16 -27.65 13.26 -2.08
N GLY A 17 -28.83 13.18 -1.48
CA GLY A 17 -29.12 13.81 -0.19
C GLY A 17 -28.23 13.26 0.93
N ILE A 18 -28.04 11.94 1.00
CA ILE A 18 -27.15 11.29 1.96
C ILE A 18 -25.70 11.75 1.75
N LEU A 19 -25.21 11.76 0.50
CA LEU A 19 -23.87 12.24 0.18
C LEU A 19 -23.67 13.70 0.61
N LEU A 20 -24.65 14.56 0.30
CA LEU A 20 -24.61 15.96 0.68
C LEU A 20 -24.55 16.13 2.20
N VAL A 21 -25.39 15.39 2.95
CA VAL A 21 -25.34 15.39 4.42
C VAL A 21 -23.98 14.91 4.93
N GLY A 22 -23.42 13.84 4.33
CA GLY A 22 -22.10 13.35 4.68
C GLY A 22 -21.00 14.38 4.46
N PHE A 23 -20.98 15.06 3.32
CA PHE A 23 -20.01 16.13 3.06
C PHE A 23 -20.20 17.34 3.97
N LEU A 24 -21.42 17.71 4.33
CA LEU A 24 -21.66 18.78 5.30
C LEU A 24 -21.18 18.40 6.70
N LEU A 25 -21.40 17.16 7.14
CA LEU A 25 -20.87 16.64 8.41
C LEU A 25 -19.34 16.63 8.40
N GLN A 26 -18.74 16.21 7.30
CA GLN A 26 -17.30 16.24 7.09
C GLN A 26 -16.73 17.66 7.24
N LEU A 27 -17.38 18.67 6.65
CA LEU A 27 -16.93 20.06 6.73
C LEU A 27 -17.14 20.70 8.11
N THR A 28 -18.03 20.15 8.94
CA THR A 28 -18.38 20.74 10.24
C THR A 28 -17.68 20.08 11.42
N ILE A 29 -17.51 18.76 11.38
CA ILE A 29 -16.96 17.96 12.49
C ILE A 29 -15.59 17.35 12.13
N GLY A 30 -15.26 17.25 10.83
CA GLY A 30 -14.05 16.60 10.35
C GLY A 30 -14.22 15.08 10.20
N ASN A 31 -13.09 14.35 10.22
CA ASN A 31 -13.06 12.90 10.06
C ASN A 31 -13.79 12.17 11.18
N PHE A 32 -14.45 11.07 10.84
CA PHE A 32 -15.06 10.18 11.82
C PHE A 32 -13.99 9.47 12.64
N ASN A 33 -14.09 9.56 13.96
CA ASN A 33 -13.21 8.84 14.85
C ASN A 33 -13.69 7.39 15.02
N PHE A 34 -13.01 6.44 14.38
CA PHE A 34 -13.32 5.01 14.48
C PHE A 34 -13.14 4.44 15.88
N TYR A 35 -12.37 5.08 16.76
CA TYR A 35 -12.25 4.65 18.15
C TYR A 35 -13.60 4.68 18.89
N LEU A 36 -14.56 5.49 18.43
CA LEU A 36 -15.94 5.49 18.93
C LEU A 36 -16.71 4.19 18.65
N LEU A 37 -16.17 3.33 17.78
CA LEU A 37 -16.68 2.00 17.46
C LEU A 37 -15.81 0.90 18.05
N ALA A 38 -14.71 1.19 18.76
CA ALA A 38 -13.90 0.15 19.40
C ALA A 38 -14.72 -0.64 20.43
N PHE A 39 -14.33 -1.88 20.70
CA PHE A 39 -14.98 -2.71 21.70
C PHE A 39 -15.09 -1.97 23.04
N PRO A 40 -16.27 -1.94 23.71
CA PRO A 40 -17.48 -2.74 23.42
C PRO A 40 -18.54 -2.02 22.58
N SER A 41 -18.27 -0.80 22.10
CA SER A 41 -19.27 0.06 21.45
C SER A 41 -19.76 -0.48 20.10
N ASN A 42 -18.89 -1.12 19.30
CA ASN A 42 -19.27 -1.83 18.08
C ASN A 42 -20.36 -2.88 18.31
N LEU A 43 -20.32 -3.63 19.42
CA LEU A 43 -21.34 -4.64 19.72
C LEU A 43 -22.71 -3.98 19.91
N LEU A 44 -22.76 -2.82 20.57
CA LEU A 44 -24.01 -2.08 20.78
C LEU A 44 -24.54 -1.54 19.45
N VAL A 45 -23.70 -0.90 18.63
CA VAL A 45 -24.10 -0.40 17.31
C VAL A 45 -24.53 -1.54 16.38
N GLY A 46 -23.81 -2.67 16.42
CA GLY A 46 -24.14 -3.87 15.69
C GLY A 46 -25.48 -4.47 16.11
N ALA A 47 -25.74 -4.56 17.41
CA ALA A 47 -27.01 -5.03 17.94
C ALA A 47 -28.18 -4.11 17.53
N ILE A 48 -28.01 -2.78 17.60
CA ILE A 48 -29.01 -1.82 17.12
C ILE A 48 -29.28 -2.04 15.64
N THR A 49 -28.24 -2.21 14.83
CA THR A 49 -28.37 -2.43 13.37
C THR A 49 -29.16 -3.71 13.07
N LEU A 50 -28.89 -4.81 13.79
CA LEU A 50 -29.66 -6.06 13.70
C LEU A 50 -31.11 -5.87 14.12
N ILE A 51 -31.37 -5.17 15.22
CA ILE A 51 -32.71 -4.87 15.72
C ILE A 51 -33.48 -4.06 14.67
N LEU A 52 -32.88 -3.04 14.06
CA LEU A 52 -33.51 -2.24 12.99
C LEU A 52 -33.88 -3.12 11.79
N CYS A 53 -32.99 -4.01 11.37
CA CYS A 53 -33.27 -4.96 10.30
C CYS A 53 -34.45 -5.88 10.65
N ILE A 54 -34.53 -6.38 11.89
CA ILE A 54 -35.64 -7.23 12.35
C ILE A 54 -36.94 -6.42 12.46
N LEU A 55 -36.90 -5.21 13.01
CA LEU A 55 -38.05 -4.33 13.15
C LEU A 55 -38.68 -3.97 11.79
N SER A 56 -37.87 -3.95 10.73
CA SER A 56 -38.37 -3.77 9.36
C SER A 56 -39.46 -4.79 8.97
N LEU A 57 -39.51 -5.97 9.60
CA LEU A 57 -40.55 -6.98 9.36
C LEU A 57 -41.95 -6.50 9.72
N PHE A 58 -42.09 -5.74 10.81
CA PHE A 58 -43.39 -5.25 11.26
C PHE A 58 -44.00 -4.25 10.27
N VAL A 59 -43.14 -3.49 9.58
CA VAL A 59 -43.51 -2.51 8.55
C VAL A 59 -43.17 -2.98 7.14
N ARG A 60 -43.00 -4.29 6.92
CA ARG A 60 -42.57 -4.86 5.61
C ARG A 60 -43.50 -4.54 4.43
N LYS A 61 -44.77 -4.23 4.71
CA LYS A 61 -45.77 -3.84 3.71
C LYS A 61 -45.79 -2.34 3.43
N SER A 62 -45.05 -1.54 4.20
CA SER A 62 -44.90 -0.11 3.96
C SER A 62 -44.19 0.13 2.64
N HIS A 63 -44.68 1.10 1.88
CA HIS A 63 -44.06 1.52 0.63
C HIS A 63 -42.60 1.93 0.81
N PHE A 64 -42.24 2.47 1.97
CA PHE A 64 -40.85 2.80 2.30
C PHE A 64 -39.96 1.57 2.35
N ILE A 65 -40.31 0.54 3.13
CA ILE A 65 -39.48 -0.67 3.22
C ILE A 65 -39.43 -1.39 1.87
N LEU A 66 -40.52 -1.39 1.11
CA LEU A 66 -40.56 -1.97 -0.24
C LEU A 66 -39.58 -1.27 -1.20
N TRP A 67 -39.54 0.06 -1.17
CA TRP A 67 -38.61 0.87 -1.97
C TRP A 67 -37.16 0.77 -1.46
N PHE A 68 -36.94 0.91 -0.15
CA PHE A 68 -35.63 0.95 0.49
C PHE A 68 -34.87 -0.36 0.33
N SER A 69 -35.57 -1.50 0.41
CA SER A 69 -35.02 -2.83 0.09
C SER A 69 -35.33 -3.28 -1.34
N GLY A 70 -35.61 -2.31 -2.22
CA GLY A 70 -35.89 -2.52 -3.64
C GLY A 70 -34.65 -2.37 -4.51
N ILE A 71 -34.78 -2.78 -5.78
CA ILE A 71 -33.68 -2.70 -6.77
C ILE A 71 -33.23 -1.24 -7.01
N PRO A 72 -34.13 -0.25 -7.24
CA PRO A 72 -33.68 1.11 -7.53
C PRO A 72 -32.83 1.74 -6.43
N SER A 73 -33.24 1.59 -5.17
CA SER A 73 -32.48 2.11 -4.02
C SER A 73 -31.13 1.40 -3.87
N SER A 74 -31.11 0.08 -4.00
CA SER A 74 -29.88 -0.72 -3.90
C SER A 74 -28.85 -0.33 -4.97
N VAL A 75 -29.29 -0.18 -6.23
CA VAL A 75 -28.40 0.18 -7.35
C VAL A 75 -27.82 1.59 -7.15
N CYS A 76 -28.61 2.56 -6.68
CA CYS A 76 -28.10 3.91 -6.40
C CYS A 76 -27.08 3.93 -5.25
N LEU A 77 -27.36 3.22 -4.15
CA LEU A 77 -26.45 3.12 -3.00
C LEU A 77 -25.13 2.45 -3.37
N ILE A 78 -25.19 1.31 -4.09
CA ILE A 78 -23.98 0.60 -4.54
C ILE A 78 -23.21 1.45 -5.55
N SER A 79 -23.89 2.14 -6.47
CA SER A 79 -23.22 3.06 -7.41
C SER A 79 -22.49 4.19 -6.68
N ALA A 80 -23.10 4.78 -5.66
CA ALA A 80 -22.46 5.81 -4.85
C ALA A 80 -21.26 5.25 -4.08
N LEU A 81 -21.40 4.08 -3.46
CA LEU A 81 -20.30 3.41 -2.77
C LEU A 81 -19.15 3.11 -3.74
N LEU A 82 -19.45 2.61 -4.94
CA LEU A 82 -18.47 2.35 -5.98
C LEU A 82 -17.70 3.62 -6.39
N ILE A 83 -18.40 4.73 -6.63
CA ILE A 83 -17.76 6.01 -6.96
C ILE A 83 -16.82 6.46 -5.84
N LEU A 84 -17.24 6.38 -4.58
CA LEU A 84 -16.39 6.73 -3.44
C LEU A 84 -15.17 5.80 -3.32
N THR A 85 -15.33 4.49 -3.55
CA THR A 85 -14.20 3.55 -3.54
C THR A 85 -13.23 3.77 -4.70
N ILE A 86 -13.70 4.22 -5.86
CA ILE A 86 -12.83 4.60 -6.98
C ILE A 86 -12.01 5.83 -6.60
N ILE A 87 -12.63 6.84 -6.00
CA ILE A 87 -11.91 8.03 -5.52
C ILE A 87 -10.86 7.63 -4.47
N MET A 88 -11.20 6.73 -3.54
CA MET A 88 -10.26 6.16 -2.57
C MET A 88 -9.06 5.49 -3.24
N GLY A 89 -9.27 4.71 -4.29
CA GLY A 89 -8.21 4.00 -5.01
C GLY A 89 -7.35 4.89 -5.92
N LEU A 90 -7.90 6.02 -6.38
CA LEU A 90 -7.20 6.97 -7.27
C LEU A 90 -6.53 8.12 -6.51
N THR A 91 -6.88 8.33 -5.24
CA THR A 91 -6.34 9.41 -4.41
C THR A 91 -5.41 8.83 -3.36
N PRO A 92 -4.21 9.39 -3.14
CA PRO A 92 -3.34 9.00 -2.04
C PRO A 92 -4.10 9.05 -0.71
N GLN A 93 -4.12 7.93 0.02
CA GLN A 93 -4.76 7.85 1.33
C GLN A 93 -3.72 8.12 2.43
N THR A 94 -3.97 9.08 3.31
CA THR A 94 -3.06 9.43 4.41
C THR A 94 -3.48 8.70 5.68
N THR A 95 -2.51 8.11 6.38
CA THR A 95 -2.70 7.50 7.70
C THR A 95 -2.38 8.48 8.83
N ASN A 96 -1.67 9.56 8.53
CA ASN A 96 -1.26 10.54 9.52
C ASN A 96 -2.43 11.47 9.81
N HIS A 97 -3.08 11.25 10.94
CA HIS A 97 -4.14 12.07 11.52
C HIS A 97 -3.66 13.44 12.04
N ALA A 98 -2.42 13.82 11.73
CA ALA A 98 -1.87 15.10 12.16
C ALA A 98 -2.55 16.22 11.38
N ASP A 99 -3.26 17.06 12.15
CA ASP A 99 -3.83 18.40 11.98
C ASP A 99 -3.11 19.38 11.03
N GLU A 100 -2.54 18.95 9.91
CA GLU A 100 -2.20 19.86 8.83
C GLU A 100 -3.51 20.21 8.13
N ILE A 101 -4.01 21.40 8.45
CA ILE A 101 -5.05 22.11 7.68
C ILE A 101 -4.50 22.30 6.27
N SER A 102 -4.55 21.26 5.46
CA SER A 102 -4.23 21.35 4.05
C SER A 102 -5.26 22.31 3.45
N ALA A 103 -4.76 23.36 2.79
CA ALA A 103 -5.58 24.40 2.20
C ALA A 103 -6.46 23.91 1.03
N ASN A 104 -6.34 22.63 0.68
CA ASN A 104 -7.02 22.02 -0.45
C ASN A 104 -8.48 21.67 -0.09
N ILE A 105 -9.41 21.96 -1.00
CA ILE A 105 -10.83 21.67 -0.78
C ILE A 105 -11.07 20.15 -0.76
N PHE A 106 -10.26 19.38 -1.50
CA PHE A 106 -10.40 17.93 -1.59
C PHE A 106 -10.09 17.19 -0.29
N SER A 107 -9.07 17.62 0.46
CA SER A 107 -8.77 17.07 1.78
C SER A 107 -9.80 17.48 2.82
N ARG A 108 -10.31 18.71 2.76
CA ARG A 108 -11.43 19.15 3.64
C ARG A 108 -12.71 18.34 3.42
N LEU A 109 -12.94 17.84 2.20
CA LEU A 109 -14.04 16.93 1.89
C LEU A 109 -13.74 15.46 2.27
N GLY A 110 -12.56 15.17 2.81
CA GLY A 110 -12.16 13.85 3.32
C GLY A 110 -11.75 12.84 2.24
N PHE A 111 -11.29 13.29 1.06
CA PHE A 111 -10.89 12.37 -0.03
C PHE A 111 -9.52 11.71 0.17
N ASP A 112 -8.66 12.34 0.97
CA ASP A 112 -7.39 11.81 1.44
C ASP A 112 -7.54 10.78 2.57
N SER A 113 -8.73 10.69 3.16
CA SER A 113 -9.06 9.79 4.28
C SER A 113 -10.46 9.20 4.09
N MET A 114 -10.71 8.65 2.89
CA MET A 114 -12.07 8.32 2.42
C MET A 114 -12.82 7.38 3.35
N THR A 115 -12.16 6.37 3.92
CA THR A 115 -12.80 5.40 4.85
C THR A 115 -13.30 6.06 6.14
N SER A 116 -12.67 7.16 6.57
CA SER A 116 -13.07 7.96 7.72
C SER A 116 -13.99 9.12 7.37
N SER A 117 -14.30 9.31 6.08
CA SER A 117 -15.22 10.37 5.66
C SER A 117 -16.67 10.05 6.00
N TRP A 118 -17.41 11.05 6.46
CA TRP A 118 -18.83 10.88 6.78
C TRP A 118 -19.69 10.46 5.57
N ALA A 119 -19.35 10.94 4.37
CA ALA A 119 -20.05 10.54 3.14
C ALA A 119 -19.92 9.04 2.87
N PHE A 120 -18.72 8.49 3.04
CA PHE A 120 -18.48 7.06 2.89
C PHE A 120 -19.22 6.26 3.97
N ILE A 121 -19.09 6.66 5.24
CA ILE A 121 -19.69 5.95 6.37
C ILE A 121 -21.22 5.91 6.27
N LEU A 122 -21.87 7.02 5.91
CA LEU A 122 -23.32 7.05 5.78
C LEU A 122 -23.82 6.19 4.62
N ILE A 123 -23.18 6.27 3.45
CA ILE A 123 -23.54 5.43 2.30
C ILE A 123 -23.31 3.96 2.62
N TYR A 124 -22.19 3.63 3.24
CA TYR A 124 -21.86 2.28 3.69
C TYR A 124 -22.92 1.74 4.66
N PHE A 125 -23.23 2.50 5.71
CA PHE A 125 -24.20 2.10 6.72
C PHE A 125 -25.61 1.94 6.15
N ILE A 126 -26.04 2.85 5.28
CA ILE A 126 -27.37 2.78 4.65
C ILE A 126 -27.44 1.61 3.65
N THR A 127 -26.34 1.31 2.95
CA THR A 127 -26.23 0.11 2.09
C THR A 127 -26.36 -1.16 2.93
N LEU A 128 -25.65 -1.23 4.06
CA LEU A 128 -25.72 -2.34 5.01
C LEU A 128 -27.14 -2.52 5.56
N LEU A 129 -27.83 -1.44 5.92
CA LEU A 129 -29.20 -1.45 6.41
C LEU A 129 -30.19 -1.90 5.32
N SER A 130 -30.06 -1.38 4.09
CA SER A 130 -30.89 -1.75 2.93
C SER A 130 -30.78 -3.23 2.60
N LEU A 131 -29.54 -3.74 2.53
CA LEU A 131 -29.25 -5.15 2.30
C LEU A 131 -29.78 -6.02 3.44
N GLY A 132 -29.60 -5.60 4.70
CA GLY A 132 -30.14 -6.31 5.87
C GLY A 132 -31.67 -6.40 5.85
N CYS A 133 -32.36 -5.31 5.54
CA CYS A 133 -33.82 -5.29 5.37
C CYS A 133 -34.29 -6.23 4.25
N LEU A 134 -33.57 -6.27 3.12
CA LEU A 134 -33.86 -7.18 2.01
C LEU A 134 -33.75 -8.65 2.45
N ILE A 135 -32.66 -8.99 3.14
CA ILE A 135 -32.40 -10.35 3.65
C ILE A 135 -33.52 -10.77 4.59
N VAL A 136 -33.79 -9.96 5.62
CA VAL A 136 -34.81 -10.26 6.64
C VAL A 136 -36.19 -10.43 6.00
N ARG A 137 -36.58 -9.54 5.08
CA ARG A 137 -37.86 -9.62 4.35
C ARG A 137 -37.98 -10.93 3.55
N ARG A 138 -36.91 -11.37 2.89
CA ARG A 138 -36.92 -12.60 2.07
C ARG A 138 -36.73 -13.87 2.90
N LEU A 139 -36.11 -13.78 4.07
CA LEU A 139 -35.98 -14.88 5.02
C LEU A 139 -37.32 -15.18 5.72
N PHE A 140 -38.15 -14.17 5.94
CA PHE A 140 -39.50 -14.36 6.49
C PHE A 140 -40.37 -15.30 5.64
N ASN A 141 -40.29 -15.19 4.31
CA ASN A 141 -40.95 -16.10 3.37
C ASN A 141 -39.94 -17.09 2.78
N PHE A 142 -39.25 -17.85 3.63
CA PHE A 142 -38.13 -18.71 3.24
C PHE A 142 -38.50 -19.73 2.15
N ARG A 143 -37.69 -19.81 1.09
CA ARG A 143 -37.84 -20.80 0.00
C ARG A 143 -36.51 -21.50 -0.24
N LYS A 144 -36.44 -22.82 0.00
CA LYS A 144 -35.20 -23.62 -0.21
C LYS A 144 -34.61 -23.50 -1.63
N LYS A 145 -35.46 -23.25 -2.64
CA LYS A 145 -35.04 -23.05 -4.04
C LYS A 145 -34.13 -21.83 -4.22
N ASP A 146 -34.23 -20.85 -3.32
CA ASP A 146 -33.50 -19.59 -3.40
C ASP A 146 -32.18 -19.60 -2.59
N TYR A 147 -31.63 -20.78 -2.28
CA TYR A 147 -30.42 -20.92 -1.45
C TYR A 147 -29.25 -20.04 -1.94
N ALA A 148 -29.05 -19.95 -3.25
CA ALA A 148 -27.98 -19.14 -3.85
C ALA A 148 -28.12 -17.65 -3.49
N PHE A 149 -29.35 -17.14 -3.47
CA PHE A 149 -29.60 -15.76 -3.02
C PHE A 149 -29.23 -15.59 -1.55
N TYR A 150 -29.70 -16.50 -0.68
CA TYR A 150 -29.47 -16.38 0.76
C TYR A 150 -27.98 -16.41 1.07
N LEU A 151 -27.24 -17.39 0.53
CA LEU A 151 -25.80 -17.50 0.77
C LEU A 151 -25.03 -16.27 0.28
N ASN A 152 -25.35 -15.78 -0.92
CA ASN A 152 -24.66 -14.62 -1.47
C ASN A 152 -24.95 -13.33 -0.67
N HIS A 153 -26.22 -13.04 -0.38
CA HIS A 153 -26.58 -11.79 0.28
C HIS A 153 -26.26 -11.80 1.77
N ILE A 154 -26.47 -12.94 2.47
CA ILE A 154 -26.07 -13.08 3.87
C ILE A 154 -24.55 -13.04 3.98
N GLY A 155 -23.82 -13.75 3.11
CA GLY A 155 -22.36 -13.70 3.08
C GLY A 155 -21.84 -12.28 2.89
N LEU A 156 -22.34 -11.57 1.86
CA LEU A 156 -21.99 -10.17 1.62
C LEU A 156 -22.32 -9.27 2.82
N TRP A 157 -23.51 -9.46 3.42
CA TRP A 157 -23.92 -8.67 4.58
C TRP A 157 -23.02 -8.92 5.79
N ILE A 158 -22.66 -10.18 6.07
CA ILE A 158 -21.73 -10.52 7.15
C ILE A 158 -20.36 -9.90 6.89
N THR A 159 -19.84 -9.99 5.67
CA THR A 159 -18.56 -9.38 5.30
C THR A 159 -18.57 -7.88 5.52
N LEU A 160 -19.61 -7.16 5.07
CA LEU A 160 -19.72 -5.72 5.28
C LEU A 160 -19.95 -5.38 6.77
N PHE A 161 -20.81 -6.11 7.46
CA PHE A 161 -21.06 -5.88 8.88
C PHE A 161 -19.78 -6.01 9.72
N ALA A 162 -19.01 -7.08 9.50
CA ALA A 162 -17.75 -7.34 10.20
C ALA A 162 -16.64 -6.36 9.79
N ALA A 163 -16.51 -6.06 8.49
CA ALA A 163 -15.50 -5.11 8.02
C ALA A 163 -15.74 -3.69 8.54
N GLY A 164 -17.00 -3.24 8.62
CA GLY A 164 -17.32 -1.90 9.14
C GLY A 164 -17.12 -1.79 10.65
N LEU A 165 -17.72 -2.69 11.43
CA LEU A 165 -17.74 -2.60 12.90
C LEU A 165 -16.49 -3.17 13.57
N GLY A 166 -15.78 -4.09 12.92
CA GLY A 166 -14.55 -4.69 13.44
C GLY A 166 -13.29 -3.90 13.11
N HIS A 167 -13.35 -2.95 12.17
CA HIS A 167 -12.19 -2.15 11.77
C HIS A 167 -11.57 -1.36 12.93
N ALA A 168 -12.42 -0.88 13.86
CA ALA A 168 -11.97 -0.08 15.00
C ALA A 168 -11.09 -0.83 16.00
N ASP A 169 -11.14 -2.17 16.01
CA ASP A 169 -10.36 -3.02 16.92
C ASP A 169 -9.02 -3.47 16.31
N ILE A 170 -8.69 -3.01 15.11
CA ILE A 170 -7.40 -3.31 14.48
C ILE A 170 -6.33 -2.43 15.14
N GLU A 171 -5.48 -3.05 15.94
CA GLU A 171 -4.27 -2.41 16.49
C GLU A 171 -3.08 -2.67 15.55
N ARG A 172 -2.30 -1.63 15.27
CA ARG A 172 -1.04 -1.73 14.51
C ARG A 172 0.12 -1.48 15.44
N TYR A 173 1.11 -2.36 15.37
CA TYR A 173 2.29 -2.28 16.21
C TYR A 173 3.56 -2.46 15.38
N LEU A 174 4.64 -1.84 15.83
CA LEU A 174 5.97 -2.01 15.29
C LEU A 174 6.78 -2.94 16.19
N MET A 175 7.36 -4.00 15.63
CA MET A 175 8.28 -4.89 16.34
C MET A 175 9.65 -4.78 15.69
N HIS A 176 10.66 -4.39 16.47
CA HIS A 176 12.05 -4.38 16.01
C HIS A 176 12.70 -5.71 16.37
N VAL A 177 13.02 -6.53 15.37
CA VAL A 177 13.68 -7.83 15.56
C VAL A 177 15.04 -7.80 14.86
N ARG A 178 16.10 -8.18 15.56
CA ARG A 178 17.43 -8.35 14.97
C ARG A 178 17.71 -9.82 14.72
N GLU A 179 18.60 -10.10 13.78
CA GLU A 179 19.05 -11.46 13.49
C GLU A 179 19.60 -12.14 14.77
N GLY A 180 19.14 -13.36 15.02
CA GLY A 180 19.45 -14.15 16.21
C GLY A 180 18.69 -13.77 17.48
N GLU A 181 17.92 -12.68 17.48
CA GLU A 181 17.16 -12.21 18.66
C GLU A 181 15.70 -12.68 18.62
N LEU A 182 15.16 -13.00 19.80
CA LEU A 182 13.75 -13.29 20.04
C LEU A 182 13.09 -12.03 20.63
N GLU A 183 12.04 -11.52 19.99
CA GLU A 183 11.33 -10.32 20.44
C GLU A 183 9.81 -10.57 20.54
N TRP A 184 9.21 -10.05 21.60
CA TRP A 184 7.76 -10.08 21.86
C TRP A 184 7.22 -8.71 22.26
N ARG A 185 8.11 -7.71 22.31
CA ARG A 185 7.79 -6.33 22.66
C ARG A 185 7.50 -5.58 21.39
N VAL A 186 6.40 -4.84 21.40
CA VAL A 186 5.98 -4.02 20.29
C VAL A 186 5.71 -2.59 20.74
N TYR A 187 5.85 -1.66 19.81
CA TYR A 187 5.65 -0.23 20.01
C TYR A 187 4.35 0.19 19.32
N ASP A 188 3.52 0.95 20.01
CA ASP A 188 2.34 1.60 19.42
C ASP A 188 2.73 2.91 18.70
N GLU A 189 1.74 3.63 18.17
CA GLU A 189 1.95 4.91 17.47
C GLU A 189 2.53 6.01 18.39
N ASP A 190 2.34 5.87 19.70
CA ASP A 190 2.85 6.78 20.75
C ASP A 190 4.17 6.29 21.37
N GLU A 191 4.83 5.30 20.74
CA GLU A 191 6.06 4.63 21.19
C GLU A 191 5.94 3.90 22.55
N ASN A 192 4.72 3.64 23.05
CA ASN A 192 4.54 2.84 24.25
C ASN A 192 4.82 1.36 23.98
N VAL A 193 5.48 0.72 24.94
CA VAL A 193 5.81 -0.70 24.85
C VAL A 193 4.65 -1.57 25.32
N LYS A 194 4.23 -2.52 24.49
CA LYS A 194 3.28 -3.59 24.82
C LYS A 194 3.93 -4.95 24.60
N GLU A 195 3.71 -5.88 25.51
CA GLU A 195 4.16 -7.27 25.35
C GLU A 195 3.06 -8.10 24.70
N LEU A 196 3.40 -8.81 23.62
CA LEU A 196 2.47 -9.70 22.92
C LEU A 196 2.57 -11.13 23.46
N PRO A 197 1.47 -11.93 23.40
CA PRO A 197 1.48 -13.35 23.74
C PRO A 197 2.15 -14.23 22.66
N ILE A 198 2.89 -13.61 21.74
CA ILE A 198 3.63 -14.24 20.67
C ILE A 198 5.01 -13.57 20.60
N ALA A 199 6.04 -14.40 20.49
CA ALA A 199 7.40 -13.98 20.24
C ALA A 199 7.81 -14.39 18.83
N ILE A 200 8.56 -13.52 18.17
CA ILE A 200 9.11 -13.73 16.83
C ILE A 200 10.62 -13.71 16.96
N GLN A 201 11.28 -14.74 16.44
CA GLN A 201 12.73 -14.80 16.29
C GLN A 201 13.08 -14.64 14.82
N LEU A 202 13.99 -13.73 14.51
CA LEU A 202 14.56 -13.60 13.17
C LEU A 202 15.82 -14.47 13.12
N ASN A 203 15.74 -15.61 12.44
CA ASN A 203 16.88 -16.53 12.33
C ASN A 203 17.91 -16.01 11.34
N ASP A 204 17.43 -15.56 10.18
CA ASP A 204 18.26 -15.04 9.10
C ASP A 204 17.48 -14.02 8.27
N PHE A 205 18.17 -13.02 7.75
CA PHE A 205 17.61 -12.04 6.83
C PHE A 205 18.51 -11.95 5.61
N ASP A 206 17.91 -12.17 4.44
CA ASP A 206 18.63 -12.10 3.18
C ASP A 206 18.01 -11.04 2.28
N MET A 207 18.87 -10.27 1.62
CA MET A 207 18.50 -9.21 0.70
C MET A 207 19.20 -9.47 -0.63
N GLU A 208 18.42 -9.91 -1.63
CA GLU A 208 18.91 -9.96 -3.00
C GLU A 208 18.91 -8.56 -3.58
N GLU A 209 19.98 -8.21 -4.31
CA GLU A 209 20.13 -6.94 -4.98
C GLU A 209 20.14 -7.12 -6.51
N TYR A 210 19.66 -6.11 -7.24
CA TYR A 210 19.93 -6.01 -8.67
C TYR A 210 21.40 -5.66 -8.90
N PRO A 211 22.02 -6.16 -10.00
CA PRO A 211 23.29 -5.62 -10.44
C PRO A 211 23.22 -4.09 -10.55
N PRO A 212 24.24 -3.35 -10.12
CA PRO A 212 24.21 -1.90 -10.19
C PRO A 212 24.25 -1.39 -11.63
N LYS A 213 23.85 -0.14 -11.81
CA LYS A 213 23.86 0.55 -13.11
C LYS A 213 25.18 1.30 -13.28
N LEU A 214 25.65 1.38 -14.51
CA LEU A 214 26.79 2.22 -14.91
C LEU A 214 26.29 3.52 -15.51
N THR A 215 26.95 4.63 -15.20
CA THR A 215 26.68 5.94 -15.82
C THR A 215 27.98 6.71 -16.02
N ILE A 216 27.96 7.70 -16.92
CA ILE A 216 29.09 8.60 -17.15
C ILE A 216 28.80 9.90 -16.41
N ILE A 217 29.76 10.35 -15.61
CA ILE A 217 29.69 11.65 -14.92
C ILE A 217 30.77 12.60 -15.41
N ASP A 218 30.51 13.89 -15.26
CA ASP A 218 31.55 14.91 -15.32
C ASP A 218 32.39 14.89 -14.03
N ARG A 219 33.71 14.83 -14.18
CA ARG A 219 34.67 14.68 -13.08
C ARG A 219 34.77 15.90 -12.17
N LYS A 220 34.39 17.09 -12.65
CA LYS A 220 34.42 18.34 -11.87
C LYS A 220 33.10 18.58 -11.16
N SER A 221 31.98 18.39 -11.85
CA SER A 221 30.65 18.65 -11.30
C SER A 221 30.07 17.46 -10.53
N GLY A 222 30.54 16.25 -10.82
CA GLY A 222 30.00 15.00 -10.26
C GLY A 222 28.63 14.63 -10.82
N LYS A 223 28.10 15.39 -11.79
CA LYS A 223 26.76 15.16 -12.34
C LYS A 223 26.79 14.11 -13.45
N PRO A 224 25.75 13.25 -13.53
CA PRO A 224 25.62 12.30 -14.62
C PRO A 224 25.25 12.99 -15.94
N LEU A 225 25.72 12.39 -17.04
CA LEU A 225 25.59 12.91 -18.40
C LEU A 225 24.66 12.03 -19.25
N PRO A 226 23.87 12.63 -20.16
CA PRO A 226 23.55 14.06 -20.27
C PRO A 226 22.79 14.62 -19.04
N GLU A 227 23.01 15.89 -18.66
CA GLU A 227 22.41 16.46 -17.43
C GLU A 227 20.87 16.42 -17.43
N ASP A 228 20.22 16.65 -18.58
CA ASP A 228 18.76 16.66 -18.70
C ASP A 228 18.13 15.27 -18.57
N LYS A 229 18.83 14.24 -19.08
CA LYS A 229 18.39 12.84 -19.06
C LYS A 229 19.61 11.93 -18.97
N PRO A 230 20.07 11.65 -17.74
CA PRO A 230 21.19 10.75 -17.50
C PRO A 230 21.00 9.40 -18.17
N ASP A 231 22.05 8.94 -18.85
CA ASP A 231 22.07 7.62 -19.44
C ASP A 231 22.61 6.60 -18.44
N TYR A 232 21.93 5.45 -18.34
CA TYR A 232 22.26 4.38 -17.42
C TYR A 232 22.30 3.06 -18.17
N TYR A 233 23.39 2.32 -17.99
CA TYR A 233 23.54 0.97 -18.50
C TYR A 233 23.38 -0.03 -17.36
N GLN A 234 22.37 -0.88 -17.45
CA GLN A 234 22.14 -1.97 -16.51
C GLN A 234 23.15 -3.09 -16.80
N ILE A 235 23.95 -3.48 -15.81
CA ILE A 235 24.87 -4.61 -15.97
C ILE A 235 24.06 -5.89 -16.13
N ASP A 236 24.40 -6.66 -17.17
CA ASP A 236 23.85 -7.97 -17.47
C ASP A 236 25.01 -8.97 -17.66
N THR A 237 24.96 -10.10 -16.98
CA THR A 237 25.99 -11.15 -17.06
C THR A 237 25.86 -12.03 -18.30
N GLU A 238 24.69 -12.04 -18.94
CA GLU A 238 24.43 -12.78 -20.19
C GLU A 238 24.70 -11.90 -21.41
N ILE A 239 24.29 -10.63 -21.36
CA ILE A 239 24.52 -9.64 -22.44
C ILE A 239 25.64 -8.69 -22.03
N THR A 240 26.87 -9.07 -22.38
CA THR A 240 28.08 -8.36 -21.94
C THR A 240 28.39 -7.08 -22.72
N GLU A 241 27.71 -6.81 -23.84
CA GLU A 241 27.94 -5.61 -24.65
C GLU A 241 26.78 -4.61 -24.51
N GLY A 242 27.12 -3.33 -24.45
CA GLY A 242 26.17 -2.25 -24.31
C GLY A 242 26.68 -0.94 -24.86
N GLN A 243 25.80 0.05 -24.84
CA GLN A 243 26.14 1.42 -25.18
C GLN A 243 25.75 2.33 -24.01
N LEU A 244 26.65 3.24 -23.67
CA LEU A 244 26.46 4.26 -22.65
C LEU A 244 26.88 5.59 -23.26
N ASN A 245 25.91 6.41 -23.63
CA ASN A 245 26.09 7.61 -24.44
C ASN A 245 26.84 7.30 -25.76
N GLU A 246 27.95 7.98 -26.04
CA GLU A 246 28.80 7.73 -27.22
C GLU A 246 29.80 6.57 -27.05
N TRP A 247 29.83 5.94 -25.87
CA TRP A 247 30.78 4.87 -25.54
C TRP A 247 30.15 3.50 -25.69
N LYS A 248 30.84 2.59 -26.33
CA LYS A 248 30.51 1.17 -26.28
C LYS A 248 31.20 0.55 -25.09
N ILE A 249 30.42 -0.14 -24.27
CA ILE A 249 30.85 -0.77 -23.03
C ILE A 249 30.81 -2.28 -23.23
N GLU A 250 31.89 -2.95 -22.87
CA GLU A 250 32.00 -4.40 -22.84
C GLU A 250 32.34 -4.84 -21.42
N LEU A 251 31.43 -5.58 -20.78
CA LEU A 251 31.63 -6.23 -19.50
C LEU A 251 32.59 -7.40 -19.68
N LYS A 252 33.75 -7.32 -19.02
CA LYS A 252 34.75 -8.39 -19.02
C LYS A 252 34.58 -9.33 -17.85
N GLU A 253 34.21 -8.80 -16.69
CA GLU A 253 34.10 -9.56 -15.45
C GLU A 253 33.16 -8.83 -14.49
N TYR A 254 32.32 -9.58 -13.77
CA TYR A 254 31.43 -9.07 -12.74
C TYR A 254 31.57 -9.92 -11.49
N ILE A 255 31.82 -9.27 -10.35
CA ILE A 255 31.90 -9.90 -9.04
C ILE A 255 30.86 -9.23 -8.16
N HIS A 256 29.84 -9.99 -7.74
CA HIS A 256 28.74 -9.43 -6.95
C HIS A 256 29.19 -9.10 -5.51
N GLN A 257 29.95 -10.00 -4.87
CA GLN A 257 30.53 -9.77 -3.55
C GLN A 257 32.03 -9.50 -3.65
N ALA A 258 32.37 -8.30 -4.11
CA ALA A 258 33.75 -7.93 -4.41
C ALA A 258 34.42 -7.16 -3.27
N VAL A 259 35.66 -7.54 -2.97
CA VAL A 259 36.56 -6.81 -2.07
C VAL A 259 37.81 -6.39 -2.83
N ARG A 260 38.28 -5.16 -2.58
CA ARG A 260 39.46 -4.58 -3.19
C ARG A 260 40.69 -5.40 -2.81
N ASN A 261 41.37 -5.96 -3.81
CA ASN A 261 42.54 -6.81 -3.63
C ASN A 261 43.85 -6.03 -3.80
N SER A 262 43.86 -4.99 -4.62
CA SER A 262 45.00 -4.10 -4.83
C SER A 262 44.52 -2.69 -5.22
N ASP A 263 45.44 -1.81 -5.64
CA ASP A 263 45.07 -0.47 -6.07
C ASP A 263 44.13 -0.42 -7.28
N SER A 264 44.07 -1.49 -8.06
CA SER A 264 43.32 -1.55 -9.32
C SER A 264 42.59 -2.87 -9.56
N THR A 265 42.48 -3.76 -8.56
CA THR A 265 41.85 -5.08 -8.74
C THR A 265 40.89 -5.44 -7.61
N TYR A 266 39.93 -6.30 -7.93
CA TYR A 266 38.95 -6.86 -7.01
C TYR A 266 39.01 -8.39 -7.04
N ARG A 267 38.54 -9.02 -5.96
CA ARG A 267 38.34 -10.47 -5.86
C ARG A 267 37.03 -10.76 -5.13
N GLU A 268 36.50 -11.96 -5.33
CA GLU A 268 35.29 -12.43 -4.65
C GLU A 268 35.60 -12.80 -3.19
N VAL A 269 34.94 -12.12 -2.25
CA VAL A 269 34.97 -12.46 -0.83
C VAL A 269 33.57 -12.22 -0.26
N PRO A 270 32.80 -13.28 0.05
CA PRO A 270 31.48 -13.17 0.67
C PRO A 270 31.63 -12.74 2.13
N MET A 271 31.63 -11.43 2.38
CA MET A 271 31.73 -10.86 3.73
C MET A 271 30.89 -9.60 3.89
N PRO A 272 30.50 -9.23 5.13
CA PRO A 272 29.87 -7.94 5.39
C PRO A 272 30.72 -6.79 4.86
N GLY A 273 30.10 -5.88 4.10
CA GLY A 273 30.79 -4.77 3.46
C GLY A 273 31.40 -5.07 2.09
N ALA A 274 31.32 -6.31 1.59
CA ALA A 274 31.56 -6.59 0.18
C ALA A 274 30.52 -5.83 -0.69
N THR A 275 30.93 -5.35 -1.85
CA THR A 275 30.07 -4.58 -2.76
C THR A 275 30.36 -5.02 -4.19
N PRO A 276 29.39 -4.92 -5.12
CA PRO A 276 29.64 -5.29 -6.50
C PRO A 276 30.79 -4.50 -7.15
N ALA A 277 31.56 -5.19 -7.98
CA ALA A 277 32.58 -4.60 -8.83
C ALA A 277 32.52 -5.21 -10.24
N ALA A 278 32.78 -4.39 -11.24
CA ALA A 278 32.76 -4.79 -12.64
C ALA A 278 34.03 -4.33 -13.34
N LYS A 279 34.65 -5.22 -14.10
CA LYS A 279 35.71 -4.89 -15.03
C LYS A 279 35.09 -4.64 -16.39
N ILE A 280 35.24 -3.42 -16.90
CA ILE A 280 34.69 -3.03 -18.19
C ILE A 280 35.79 -2.55 -19.13
N ARG A 281 35.54 -2.71 -20.43
CA ARG A 281 36.25 -2.00 -21.50
C ARG A 281 35.30 -0.97 -22.08
N ALA A 282 35.71 0.28 -22.08
CA ALA A 282 34.98 1.39 -22.69
C ALA A 282 35.74 1.87 -23.92
N PHE A 283 35.09 1.82 -25.08
CA PHE A 283 35.70 2.28 -26.33
C PHE A 283 34.79 3.24 -27.09
N ASN A 284 35.40 4.27 -27.67
CA ASN A 284 34.72 5.25 -28.50
C ASN A 284 35.45 5.40 -29.83
N VAL A 285 34.75 5.02 -30.92
CA VAL A 285 35.29 5.03 -32.28
C VAL A 285 35.52 6.45 -32.80
N SER A 286 34.71 7.44 -32.40
CA SER A 286 34.86 8.82 -32.86
C SER A 286 36.08 9.50 -32.22
N GLN A 287 36.41 9.15 -30.97
CA GLN A 287 37.55 9.71 -30.24
C GLN A 287 38.83 8.85 -30.32
N GLY A 288 38.77 7.64 -30.87
CA GLY A 288 39.90 6.71 -30.93
C GLY A 288 40.41 6.27 -29.55
N LYS A 289 39.58 6.34 -28.51
CA LYS A 289 39.93 5.98 -27.13
C LYS A 289 39.41 4.59 -26.78
N ASP A 290 40.24 3.84 -26.06
CA ASP A 290 39.95 2.49 -25.60
C ASP A 290 40.60 2.29 -24.23
N THR A 291 39.79 2.17 -23.18
CA THR A 291 40.26 2.06 -21.80
C THR A 291 39.59 0.88 -21.12
N THR A 292 40.35 0.12 -20.34
CA THR A 292 39.84 -1.03 -19.59
C THR A 292 40.21 -0.89 -18.12
N GLY A 293 39.27 -1.13 -17.22
CA GLY A 293 39.52 -1.08 -15.79
C GLY A 293 38.34 -1.53 -14.95
N TRP A 294 38.57 -1.59 -13.64
CA TRP A 294 37.55 -1.93 -12.66
C TRP A 294 36.77 -0.71 -12.23
N ILE A 295 35.49 -0.92 -11.93
CA ILE A 295 34.56 0.07 -11.40
C ILE A 295 33.84 -0.56 -10.22
N CYS A 296 33.65 0.22 -9.15
CA CYS A 296 32.93 -0.18 -7.96
C CYS A 296 32.21 1.04 -7.38
N GLY A 297 30.94 0.87 -6.99
CA GLY A 297 30.15 1.94 -6.35
C GLY A 297 30.64 2.29 -4.94
N GLY A 298 31.35 1.36 -4.29
CA GLY A 298 31.80 1.51 -2.91
C GLY A 298 30.66 1.49 -1.89
N ASN A 299 31.02 1.51 -0.62
CA ASN A 299 30.12 1.63 0.53
C ASN A 299 30.89 2.21 1.73
N GLN A 300 30.35 2.10 2.95
CA GLN A 300 31.03 2.59 4.16
C GLN A 300 32.33 1.85 4.48
N ALA A 301 32.49 0.60 4.02
CA ALA A 301 33.65 -0.25 4.28
C ALA A 301 34.70 -0.21 3.15
N GLN A 302 34.30 0.13 1.91
CA GLN A 302 35.15 0.10 0.73
C GLN A 302 34.98 1.37 -0.12
N LEU A 303 36.09 2.04 -0.45
CA LEU A 303 36.07 3.19 -1.34
C LEU A 303 35.62 2.80 -2.76
N TYR A 304 34.90 3.72 -3.39
CA TYR A 304 34.49 3.60 -4.78
C TYR A 304 35.70 3.60 -5.73
N MET A 305 35.50 3.05 -6.93
CA MET A 305 36.47 3.10 -8.02
C MET A 305 35.77 3.49 -9.31
N THR A 306 36.33 4.46 -10.01
CA THR A 306 35.81 4.96 -11.28
C THR A 306 36.75 4.59 -12.42
N LEU A 307 36.23 4.52 -13.64
CA LEU A 307 37.05 4.38 -14.84
C LEU A 307 37.16 5.73 -15.56
N PRO A 308 38.31 6.41 -15.50
CA PRO A 308 38.51 7.63 -16.27
C PRO A 308 38.41 7.34 -17.77
N LEU A 309 37.53 8.05 -18.46
CA LEU A 309 37.44 8.02 -19.92
C LEU A 309 38.36 9.09 -20.53
N ASP A 310 38.37 10.27 -19.90
CA ASP A 310 39.27 11.37 -20.23
C ASP A 310 39.45 12.36 -19.05
N GLU A 311 39.93 13.59 -19.35
CA GLU A 311 40.14 14.64 -18.36
C GLU A 311 38.83 15.15 -17.73
N HIS A 312 37.70 15.01 -18.42
CA HIS A 312 36.41 15.55 -18.03
C HIS A 312 35.40 14.48 -17.63
N GLN A 313 35.51 13.25 -18.13
CA GLN A 313 34.52 12.20 -17.97
C GLN A 313 35.08 10.94 -17.33
N CYS A 314 34.26 10.28 -16.52
CA CYS A 314 34.54 8.94 -16.01
C CYS A 314 33.27 8.11 -15.90
N VAL A 315 33.40 6.79 -16.04
CA VAL A 315 32.31 5.84 -15.75
C VAL A 315 32.30 5.55 -14.26
N VAL A 316 31.12 5.59 -13.67
CA VAL A 316 30.85 5.24 -12.28
C VAL A 316 29.76 4.19 -12.20
N MET A 317 29.68 3.54 -11.04
CA MET A 317 28.69 2.52 -10.72
C MET A 317 27.77 3.04 -9.63
N SER A 318 26.47 2.81 -9.78
CA SER A 318 25.47 3.14 -8.75
C SER A 318 25.57 2.19 -7.56
N VAL A 319 24.92 2.56 -6.46
CA VAL A 319 24.63 1.61 -5.38
C VAL A 319 23.62 0.57 -5.92
N PRO A 320 23.74 -0.71 -5.55
CA PRO A 320 22.76 -1.73 -5.91
C PRO A 320 21.38 -1.40 -5.34
N GLU A 321 20.33 -1.70 -6.10
CA GLU A 321 18.94 -1.54 -5.67
C GLU A 321 18.43 -2.87 -5.09
N PRO A 322 17.68 -2.87 -3.97
CA PRO A 322 17.13 -4.10 -3.42
C PRO A 322 16.11 -4.69 -4.39
N LYS A 323 16.24 -5.99 -4.65
CA LYS A 323 15.36 -6.79 -5.50
C LYS A 323 14.34 -7.56 -4.69
N ARG A 324 14.78 -8.20 -3.61
CA ARG A 324 13.94 -9.06 -2.78
C ARG A 324 14.46 -9.08 -1.36
N PHE A 325 13.55 -8.97 -0.41
CA PHE A 325 13.82 -9.19 1.01
C PHE A 325 13.25 -10.54 1.42
N MET A 326 14.02 -11.32 2.15
CA MET A 326 13.63 -12.61 2.70
C MET A 326 13.97 -12.66 4.17
N SER A 327 13.10 -13.26 4.95
CA SER A 327 13.31 -13.43 6.39
C SER A 327 12.95 -14.85 6.75
N ASP A 328 13.88 -15.56 7.37
CA ASP A 328 13.61 -16.82 8.03
C ASP A 328 13.19 -16.51 9.47
N ILE A 329 11.95 -16.82 9.81
CA ILE A 329 11.35 -16.48 11.09
C ILE A 329 10.81 -17.71 11.80
N GLU A 330 11.04 -17.77 13.10
CA GLU A 330 10.39 -18.72 14.01
C GLU A 330 9.43 -17.97 14.93
N HIS A 331 8.26 -18.55 15.19
CA HIS A 331 7.26 -17.97 16.08
C HIS A 331 6.97 -18.90 17.25
N THR A 332 6.99 -18.36 18.45
CA THR A 332 6.72 -19.11 19.68
C THR A 332 5.58 -18.45 20.45
N HIS A 333 4.61 -19.25 20.90
CA HIS A 333 3.57 -18.76 21.79
C HIS A 333 4.11 -18.62 23.21
N LEU A 334 4.01 -17.41 23.76
CA LEU A 334 4.32 -17.17 25.15
C LEU A 334 3.10 -17.57 25.98
N THR A 335 3.26 -18.60 26.82
CA THR A 335 2.27 -18.90 27.85
C THR A 335 2.46 -17.88 28.96
N ALA A 336 1.46 -17.04 29.19
CA ALA A 336 1.44 -16.15 30.33
C ALA A 336 1.60 -16.97 31.61
N GLN A 337 2.59 -16.61 32.44
CA GLN A 337 2.71 -17.10 33.82
C GLN A 337 1.80 -16.33 34.75
#